data_AF-A0A5S4GUV4-F1
#
_entry.id   AF-A0A5S4GUV4-F1
#
_cell.length_a   1.000
_cell.length_b   1.000
_cell.length_c   1.000
_cell.angle_alpha   90.00
_cell.angle_beta   90.00
_cell.angle_gamma   90.00
#
_symmetry.space_group_name_H-M   'P 1'
#
loop_
_entity.id
_entity.type
_entity.pdbx_description
1 polymer ?
#
loop_
_entity_poly.entity_id
_entity_poly.type
_entity_poly.pdbx_seq_one_letter_code
_entity_poly.pdbx_strand_id
1 'polypeptide(L)'
;MSTETLPVATSAQVRAYARRLVLRHPRALAGVLGLHALAAVAGLVTPRLLGALVEDVRDGHAAIDTAGLAIAGFVIAQGVLIRYAYLASAKLGERVLAELREEFVDRVLALPLSTVERAGTGDLVTRASRDVDTLSTSVR
;
A
#
# COMPACT_ATOMS: atom_id res chain seq x y z
N MET A 1 8.65 43.12 4.42
CA MET A 1 7.66 42.31 3.67
C MET A 1 7.78 40.88 4.16
N SER A 2 6.93 40.50 5.11
CA SER A 2 6.98 39.18 5.75
C SER A 2 6.13 38.22 4.94
N THR A 3 6.75 37.25 4.29
CA THR A 3 6.07 36.10 3.69
C THR A 3 5.41 35.28 4.79
N GLU A 4 4.11 35.45 5.01
CA GLU A 4 3.29 34.52 5.79
C GLU A 4 3.19 33.21 5.00
N THR A 5 4.19 32.34 5.16
CA THR A 5 4.09 30.94 4.75
C THR A 5 3.09 30.26 5.67
N LEU A 6 1.95 29.85 5.11
CA LEU A 6 0.98 29.00 5.79
C LEU A 6 1.71 27.81 6.42
N PRO A 7 1.37 27.42 7.67
CA PRO A 7 2.11 26.40 8.39
C PRO A 7 2.04 25.06 7.64
N VAL A 8 3.20 24.64 7.10
CA VAL A 8 3.33 23.36 6.40
C VAL A 8 3.38 22.24 7.44
N ALA A 9 2.50 21.25 7.30
CA ALA A 9 2.47 20.11 8.21
C ALA A 9 3.84 19.40 8.22
N THR A 10 4.34 19.14 9.42
CA THR A 10 5.59 18.39 9.59
C THR A 10 5.42 16.94 9.14
N SER A 11 6.51 16.30 8.69
CA SER A 11 6.47 14.89 8.26
C SER A 11 5.94 13.94 9.33
N ALA A 12 6.14 14.27 10.62
CA ALA A 12 5.59 13.53 11.75
C ALA A 12 4.06 13.62 11.81
N GLN A 13 3.48 14.79 11.54
CA GLN A 13 2.02 14.98 11.50
C GLN A 13 1.38 14.21 10.34
N VAL A 14 2.02 14.24 9.16
CA VAL A 14 1.57 13.48 7.98
C VAL A 14 1.59 11.97 8.28
N ARG A 15 2.68 11.44 8.83
CA ARG A 15 2.77 10.01 9.22
C ARG A 15 1.73 9.62 10.27
N ALA A 16 1.52 10.44 11.29
CA ALA A 16 0.55 10.16 12.35
C ALA A 16 -0.90 10.17 11.83
N TYR A 17 -1.21 11.08 10.89
CA TYR A 17 -2.52 11.16 10.26
C TYR A 17 -2.75 9.99 9.29
N ALA A 18 -1.79 9.70 8.40
CA ALA A 18 -1.84 8.54 7.50
C ALA A 18 -2.00 7.23 8.28
N ARG A 19 -1.23 7.06 9.38
CA ARG A 19 -1.35 5.89 10.25
C ARG A 19 -2.76 5.78 10.87
N ARG A 20 -3.35 6.87 11.36
CA ARG A 20 -4.72 6.85 11.90
C ARG A 20 -5.76 6.49 10.84
N LEU A 21 -5.59 7.01 9.62
CA LEU A 21 -6.49 6.75 8.51
C LEU A 21 -6.43 5.28 8.07
N VAL A 22 -5.23 4.70 7.99
CA VAL A 22 -5.05 3.28 7.69
C VAL A 22 -5.57 2.39 8.82
N LEU A 23 -5.34 2.77 10.09
CA LEU A 23 -5.83 2.02 11.26
C LEU A 23 -7.35 2.06 11.42
N ARG A 24 -8.04 3.01 10.79
CA ARG A 24 -9.51 3.03 10.69
C ARG A 24 -10.07 1.87 9.88
N HIS A 25 -9.24 1.22 9.06
CA HIS A 25 -9.59 0.07 8.22
C HIS A 25 -8.90 -1.24 8.68
N PRO A 26 -9.10 -1.68 9.94
CA PRO A 26 -8.30 -2.77 10.53
C PRO A 26 -8.51 -4.10 9.83
N ARG A 27 -9.70 -4.37 9.30
CA ARG A 27 -10.00 -5.61 8.55
C ARG A 27 -9.29 -5.66 7.20
N ALA A 28 -9.26 -4.54 6.47
CA ALA A 28 -8.57 -4.47 5.18
C ALA A 28 -7.05 -4.55 5.38
N LEU A 29 -6.52 -3.83 6.38
CA LEU A 29 -5.11 -3.90 6.76
C LEU A 29 -4.71 -5.31 7.19
N ALA A 30 -5.50 -5.97 8.04
CA ALA A 30 -5.25 -7.35 8.46
C ALA A 30 -5.29 -8.32 7.28
N GLY A 31 -6.21 -8.14 6.33
CA GLY A 31 -6.26 -8.94 5.10
C GLY A 31 -5.00 -8.79 4.24
N VAL A 32 -4.55 -7.56 4.02
CA VAL A 32 -3.32 -7.26 3.26
C VAL A 32 -2.08 -7.90 3.92
N LEU A 33 -1.93 -7.68 5.24
CA LEU A 33 -0.82 -8.22 6.02
C LEU A 33 -0.86 -9.75 6.07
N GLY A 34 -2.05 -10.33 6.26
CA GLY A 34 -2.25 -11.78 6.24
C GLY A 34 -1.88 -12.40 4.91
N LEU A 35 -2.28 -11.79 3.78
CA LEU A 35 -1.92 -12.26 2.45
C LEU A 35 -0.40 -12.17 2.19
N HIS A 36 0.26 -11.09 2.60
CA HIS A 36 1.72 -10.98 2.50
C HIS A 36 2.43 -12.00 3.38
N ALA A 37 1.96 -12.21 4.61
CA ALA A 37 2.52 -13.21 5.51
C ALA A 37 2.37 -14.63 4.95
N LEU A 38 1.19 -14.98 4.42
CA LEU A 38 0.95 -16.27 3.78
C LEU A 38 1.82 -16.45 2.53
N ALA A 39 1.97 -15.41 1.70
CA ALA A 39 2.85 -15.45 0.54
C ALA A 39 4.32 -15.66 0.94
N ALA A 40 4.78 -14.99 2.00
CA ALA A 40 6.14 -15.15 2.51
C ALA A 40 6.37 -16.58 3.05
N VAL A 41 5.43 -17.11 3.81
CA VAL A 41 5.50 -18.50 4.31
C VAL A 41 5.48 -19.50 3.16
N ALA A 42 4.63 -19.31 2.16
CA ALA A 42 4.61 -20.16 0.97
C ALA A 42 5.96 -20.16 0.23
N GLY A 43 6.60 -18.99 0.12
CA GLY A 43 7.93 -18.87 -0.48
C GLY A 43 9.04 -19.58 0.29
N LEU A 44 8.90 -19.75 1.61
CA LEU A 44 9.85 -20.51 2.44
C LEU A 44 9.73 -22.03 2.25
N VAL A 45 8.62 -22.52 1.70
CA VAL A 45 8.44 -23.96 1.44
C VAL A 45 9.35 -24.42 0.29
N THR A 46 9.53 -23.59 -0.74
CA THR A 46 10.39 -23.88 -1.90
C THR A 46 11.81 -24.31 -1.54
N PRO A 47 12.62 -23.54 -0.78
CA PRO A 47 13.98 -23.97 -0.41
C PRO A 47 14.00 -25.21 0.49
N ARG A 48 12.95 -25.42 1.29
CA ARG A 48 12.84 -26.60 2.16
C ARG A 48 12.58 -27.88 1.34
N LEU A 49 11.70 -27.80 0.35
CA LEU A 49 11.45 -28.88 -0.60
C LEU A 49 12.66 -29.15 -1.50
N LEU A 50 13.36 -28.10 -1.92
CA LEU A 50 14.59 -28.23 -2.71
C LEU A 50 15.67 -28.96 -1.91
N GLY A 51 15.84 -28.64 -0.62
CA GLY A 51 16.78 -29.33 0.26
C GLY A 51 16.44 -30.80 0.45
N ALA A 52 15.16 -31.13 0.65
CA ALA A 52 14.71 -32.53 0.76
C ALA A 52 14.95 -33.31 -0.55
N LEU A 53 14.66 -32.72 -1.71
CA LEU A 53 14.93 -33.33 -3.00
C LEU A 53 16.43 -33.61 -3.20
N VAL A 54 17.31 -32.68 -2.81
CA VAL A 54 18.76 -32.90 -2.93
C VAL A 54 19.22 -34.08 -2.06
N GLU A 55 18.66 -34.24 -0.86
CA GLU A 55 18.96 -35.37 0.02
C GLU A 55 18.41 -36.70 -0.56
N ASP A 56 17.17 -36.71 -1.05
CA ASP A 56 16.56 -37.91 -1.66
C ASP A 56 17.32 -38.36 -2.93
N VAL A 57 17.88 -37.41 -3.69
CA VAL A 57 18.76 -37.69 -4.85
C VAL A 57 20.07 -38.31 -4.39
N ARG A 58 20.62 -37.84 -3.27
CA ARG A 58 21.85 -38.38 -2.69
C ARG A 58 21.66 -39.81 -2.18
N ASP A 59 20.47 -40.11 -1.63
CA ASP A 59 20.09 -41.42 -1.10
C ASP A 59 19.62 -42.41 -2.20
N GLY A 60 19.59 -41.98 -3.46
CA GLY A 60 19.30 -42.83 -4.63
C GLY A 60 17.82 -43.17 -4.82
N HIS A 61 16.90 -42.53 -4.08
CA HIS A 61 15.45 -42.82 -4.11
C HIS A 61 14.62 -41.64 -4.63
N ALA A 62 15.22 -40.68 -5.33
CA ALA A 62 14.56 -39.43 -5.67
C ALA A 62 13.32 -39.58 -6.57
N ALA A 63 12.17 -39.22 -6.00
CA ALA A 63 10.95 -38.92 -6.75
C ALA A 63 11.00 -37.48 -7.30
N ILE A 64 11.91 -37.23 -8.25
CA ILE A 64 12.19 -35.91 -8.84
C ILE A 64 10.91 -35.26 -9.39
N ASP A 65 10.08 -36.04 -10.08
CA ASP A 65 8.84 -35.54 -10.68
C ASP A 65 7.84 -35.06 -9.63
N THR A 66 7.71 -35.77 -8.50
CA THR A 66 6.78 -35.41 -7.42
C THR A 66 7.21 -34.14 -6.71
N ALA A 67 8.50 -34.00 -6.41
CA ALA A 67 9.04 -32.81 -5.79
C ALA A 67 9.03 -31.60 -6.74
N GLY A 68 9.30 -31.81 -8.04
CA GLY A 68 9.15 -30.79 -9.07
C GLY A 68 7.72 -30.27 -9.17
N LEU A 69 6.73 -31.18 -9.20
CA LEU A 69 5.30 -30.83 -9.16
C LEU A 69 4.92 -30.08 -7.88
N ALA A 70 5.42 -30.51 -6.73
CA ALA A 70 5.17 -29.84 -5.46
C ALA A 70 5.73 -28.40 -5.46
N ILE A 71 6.98 -28.22 -5.89
CA ILE A 71 7.60 -26.89 -6.02
C ILE A 71 6.81 -26.00 -6.98
N ALA A 72 6.45 -26.52 -8.16
CA ALA A 72 5.66 -25.78 -9.13
C ALA A 72 4.31 -25.34 -8.54
N GLY A 73 3.63 -26.23 -7.81
CA GLY A 73 2.39 -25.93 -7.10
C GLY A 73 2.55 -24.81 -6.07
N PHE A 74 3.60 -24.86 -5.24
CA PHE A 74 3.88 -23.83 -4.24
C PHE A 74 4.21 -22.48 -4.86
N VAL A 75 4.99 -22.46 -5.95
CA VAL A 75 5.31 -21.22 -6.68
C VAL A 75 4.06 -20.58 -7.27
N ILE A 76 3.16 -21.39 -7.86
CA ILE A 76 1.87 -20.90 -8.37
C ILE A 76 1.01 -20.35 -7.22
N ALA A 77 0.89 -21.08 -6.12
CA ALA A 77 0.12 -20.65 -4.95
C ALA A 77 0.68 -19.34 -4.37
N GLN A 78 2.00 -19.21 -4.25
CA GLN A 78 2.66 -17.99 -3.82
C GLN A 78 2.35 -16.83 -4.77
N GLY A 79 2.44 -17.03 -6.08
CA GLY A 79 2.10 -16.02 -7.08
C GLY A 79 0.65 -15.53 -6.97
N VAL A 80 -0.29 -16.46 -6.76
CA VAL A 80 -1.71 -16.15 -6.53
C VAL A 80 -1.88 -15.33 -5.25
N LEU A 81 -1.25 -15.74 -4.15
CA LEU A 81 -1.30 -15.01 -2.88
C LEU A 81 -0.77 -13.58 -3.04
N ILE A 82 0.38 -13.40 -3.70
CA ILE A 82 0.96 -12.08 -3.98
C ILE A 82 0.00 -11.23 -4.82
N ARG A 83 -0.62 -11.81 -5.86
CA ARG A 83 -1.59 -11.11 -6.71
C ARG A 83 -2.77 -10.58 -5.90
N TYR A 84 -3.35 -11.42 -5.04
CA TYR A 84 -4.45 -10.99 -4.16
C TYR A 84 -3.99 -9.97 -3.13
N ALA A 85 -2.78 -10.11 -2.60
CA ALA A 85 -2.20 -9.16 -1.66
C ALA A 85 -2.08 -7.76 -2.31
N TYR A 86 -1.60 -7.70 -3.55
CA TYR A 86 -1.49 -6.46 -4.31
C TYR A 86 -2.87 -5.83 -4.57
N LEU A 87 -3.86 -6.62 -5.00
CA LEU A 87 -5.23 -6.13 -5.22
C LEU A 87 -5.87 -5.61 -3.93
N ALA A 88 -5.65 -6.27 -2.81
CA ALA A 88 -6.14 -5.82 -1.51
C ALA A 88 -5.46 -4.51 -1.08
N SER A 89 -4.15 -4.37 -1.29
CA SER A 89 -3.41 -3.14 -1.04
C SER A 89 -3.91 -1.99 -1.90
N ALA A 90 -4.14 -2.22 -3.19
CA ALA A 90 -4.67 -1.21 -4.11
C ALA A 90 -6.05 -0.70 -3.67
N LYS A 91 -6.97 -1.62 -3.34
CA LYS A 91 -8.30 -1.26 -2.83
C LYS A 91 -8.25 -0.46 -1.53
N LEU A 92 -7.32 -0.78 -0.63
CA LEU A 92 -7.11 -0.01 0.59
C LEU A 92 -6.60 1.40 0.25
N GLY A 93 -5.63 1.50 -0.66
CA GLY A 93 -5.10 2.77 -1.15
C GLY A 93 -6.19 3.67 -1.75
N GLU A 94 -7.03 3.11 -2.62
CA GLU A 94 -8.16 3.85 -3.23
C GLU A 94 -9.16 4.37 -2.18
N ARG A 95 -9.52 3.55 -1.18
CA ARG A 95 -10.42 3.98 -0.09
C ARG A 95 -9.83 5.12 0.73
N VAL A 96 -8.55 4.99 1.08
CA VAL A 96 -7.81 6.03 1.81
C VAL A 96 -7.77 7.33 0.99
N LEU A 97 -7.49 7.25 -0.32
CA LEU A 97 -7.50 8.42 -1.21
C LEU A 97 -8.89 9.06 -1.35
N ALA A 98 -9.95 8.27 -1.42
CA ALA A 98 -11.31 8.78 -1.47
C ALA A 98 -11.66 9.57 -0.21
N GLU A 99 -11.37 9.03 0.98
CA GLU A 99 -11.59 9.72 2.26
C GLU A 99 -10.77 11.01 2.36
N LEU A 100 -9.53 11.01 1.86
CA LEU A 100 -8.71 12.22 1.80
C LEU A 100 -9.32 13.30 0.90
N ARG A 101 -9.89 12.91 -0.25
CA ARG A 101 -10.55 13.83 -1.18
C ARG A 101 -11.81 14.44 -0.56
N GLU A 102 -12.63 13.62 0.08
CA GLU A 102 -13.84 14.08 0.79
C GLU A 102 -13.48 15.07 1.91
N GLU A 103 -12.52 14.71 2.78
CA GLU A 103 -12.11 15.58 3.89
C GLU A 103 -11.47 16.88 3.40
N PHE A 104 -10.73 16.85 2.29
CA PHE A 104 -10.19 18.05 1.66
C PHE A 104 -11.31 18.99 1.17
N VAL A 105 -12.30 18.46 0.45
CA VAL A 105 -13.43 19.25 -0.05
C VAL A 105 -14.22 19.86 1.10
N ASP A 106 -14.54 19.07 2.13
CA ASP A 106 -15.28 19.54 3.31
C ASP A 106 -14.53 20.68 4.03
N ARG A 107 -13.21 20.53 4.22
CA ARG A 107 -12.39 21.56 4.88
C ARG A 107 -12.28 22.83 4.04
N VAL A 108 -12.20 22.72 2.71
CA VAL A 108 -12.17 23.89 1.81
C VAL A 108 -13.51 24.63 1.84
N LEU A 109 -14.63 23.91 1.84
CA LEU A 109 -15.97 24.49 1.91
C LEU A 109 -16.30 25.09 3.29
N ALA A 110 -15.69 24.59 4.35
CA ALA A 110 -15.86 25.09 5.72
C ALA A 110 -14.97 26.32 6.05
N LEU A 111 -14.12 26.78 5.13
CA LEU A 111 -13.27 27.95 5.37
C LEU A 111 -14.09 29.26 5.29
N PRO A 112 -14.02 30.14 6.31
CA PRO A 112 -14.72 31.42 6.32
C PRO A 112 -14.34 32.32 5.13
N LEU A 113 -15.35 32.94 4.48
CA LEU A 113 -15.18 33.86 3.35
C LEU A 113 -14.20 35.03 3.64
N SER A 114 -13.91 35.35 4.90
CA SER A 114 -12.99 36.43 5.30
C SER A 114 -11.51 36.18 4.98
N THR A 115 -11.14 34.97 4.54
CA THR A 115 -9.78 34.63 4.07
C THR A 115 -9.68 34.60 2.54
N VAL A 116 -10.81 34.62 1.82
CA VAL A 116 -10.87 34.50 0.35
C VAL A 116 -10.54 35.81 -0.37
N GLU A 117 -10.61 36.97 0.30
CA GLU A 117 -10.27 38.26 -0.33
C GLU A 117 -8.76 38.60 -0.33
N ARG A 118 -7.91 37.84 0.38
CA ARG A 118 -6.48 38.20 0.53
C ARG A 118 -5.48 37.34 -0.25
N ALA A 119 -5.91 36.23 -0.83
CA ALA A 119 -5.06 35.36 -1.63
C ALA A 119 -5.79 34.97 -2.91
N GLY A 120 -5.34 35.49 -4.05
CA GLY A 120 -5.97 35.32 -5.36
C GLY A 120 -6.30 33.85 -5.69
N THR A 121 -7.55 33.63 -6.07
CA THR A 121 -8.25 32.36 -6.28
C THR A 121 -7.61 31.40 -7.30
N GLY A 122 -6.69 31.87 -8.15
CA GLY A 122 -6.13 31.10 -9.26
C GLY A 122 -4.90 30.24 -8.94
N ASP A 123 -4.09 30.61 -7.95
CA ASP A 123 -2.80 29.95 -7.71
C ASP A 123 -2.92 28.75 -6.75
N LEU A 124 -3.85 28.80 -5.80
CA LEU A 124 -4.06 27.74 -4.80
C LEU A 124 -4.70 26.48 -5.39
N VAL A 125 -5.70 26.62 -6.26
CA VAL A 125 -6.40 25.48 -6.89
C VAL A 125 -5.45 24.72 -7.84
N THR A 126 -4.64 25.47 -8.59
CA THR A 126 -3.69 24.91 -9.55
C THR A 126 -2.55 24.17 -8.84
N ARG A 127 -2.09 24.68 -7.69
CA ARG A 127 -1.02 24.06 -6.90
C ARG A 127 -1.50 22.84 -6.12
N ALA A 128 -2.68 22.91 -5.50
CA ALA A 128 -3.28 21.78 -4.80
C ALA A 128 -3.57 20.60 -5.74
N SER A 129 -4.04 20.87 -6.97
CA SER A 129 -4.30 19.82 -7.96
C SER A 129 -3.01 19.13 -8.42
N ARG A 130 -1.92 19.89 -8.61
CA ARG A 130 -0.60 19.35 -8.97
C ARG A 130 0.01 18.50 -7.85
N ASP A 131 -0.16 18.92 -6.59
CA ASP A 131 0.38 18.18 -5.45
C ASP A 131 -0.38 16.88 -5.18
N VAL A 132 -1.70 16.85 -5.46
CA VAL A 132 -2.52 15.63 -5.41
C VAL A 132 -2.12 14.63 -6.51
N ASP A 133 -1.82 15.10 -7.71
CA ASP A 133 -1.30 14.25 -8.80
C ASP A 133 0.11 13.69 -8.48
N THR A 134 0.93 14.48 -7.81
CA THR A 134 2.28 14.04 -7.39
C THR A 134 2.20 12.98 -6.28
N LEU A 135 1.24 13.11 -5.36
CA LEU A 135 0.91 12.08 -4.36
C LEU A 135 0.36 10.80 -5.00
N SER A 136 -0.50 10.93 -6.03
CA SER A 136 -1.01 9.79 -6.82
C SER A 136 0.13 8.98 -7.46
N THR A 137 1.17 9.66 -7.94
CA THR A 137 2.32 9.03 -8.58
C THR A 137 3.23 8.29 -7.59
N SER A 138 3.26 8.70 -6.32
CA SER A 138 4.09 8.06 -5.28
C SER A 138 3.42 6.87 -4.58
N VAL A 139 2.11 6.72 -4.73
CA VAL A 139 1.31 5.61 -4.16
C VAL A 139 1.20 4.43 -5.13
N ARG A 140 1.44 4.67 -6.42
CA ARG A 140 1.36 3.68 -7.49
C ARG A 140 2.66 2.88 -7.63
#